data_AF-A0A9D5ZIL3-F1
#
_entry.id   AF-A0A9D5ZIL3-F1
#
_cell.length_a   1.000
_cell.length_b   1.000
_cell.length_c   1.000
_cell.angle_alpha   90.00
_cell.angle_beta   90.00
_cell.angle_gamma   90.00
#
_symmetry.space_group_name_H-M   'P 1'
#
loop_
_entity.id
_entity.type
_entity.pdbx_description
1 polymer ?
#
loop_
_entity_poly.entity_id
_entity_poly.type
_entity_poly.pdbx_seq_one_letter_code
_entity_poly.pdbx_strand_id
1 'polypeptide(L)' 'MQSTIRDTAPVNLEEIELQPASWDIWDKKYRLKSKDGRTLDADLPGTCRRVARALAG' A
#
# COMPACT_ATOMS: atom_id res chain seq x y z
N MET A 1 -29.55 19.44 -14.15
CA MET A 1 -28.18 18.91 -14.29
C MET A 1 -27.30 19.75 -13.38
N GLN A 2 -26.93 19.25 -12.20
CA GLN A 2 -26.05 19.99 -11.27
C GLN A 2 -24.91 19.07 -10.84
N SER A 3 -23.72 19.36 -11.34
CA SER A 3 -22.48 18.68 -10.96
C SER A 3 -22.01 19.26 -9.62
N THR A 4 -22.25 18.54 -8.52
CA THR A 4 -21.73 18.91 -7.20
C THR A 4 -20.29 18.41 -7.10
N ILE A 5 -19.32 19.31 -7.28
CA ILE A 5 -17.93 19.07 -6.89
C ILE A 5 -17.91 19.09 -5.35
N ARG A 6 -17.52 17.97 -4.74
CA ARG A 6 -17.43 17.83 -3.28
C ARG A 6 -16.27 18.66 -2.74
N ASP A 7 -16.55 19.34 -1.65
CA ASP A 7 -15.63 20.10 -0.81
C ASP A 7 -14.44 19.22 -0.39
N THR A 8 -13.22 19.58 -0.80
CA THR A 8 -12.01 18.83 -0.44
C THR A 8 -11.53 19.32 0.92
N ALA A 9 -12.08 18.73 1.99
CA ALA A 9 -11.44 18.78 3.30
C ALA A 9 -10.04 18.12 3.21
N PRO A 10 -9.03 18.61 3.96
CA PRO A 10 -7.72 17.98 3.97
C PRO A 10 -7.85 16.54 4.45
N VAL A 11 -7.58 15.61 3.55
CA VAL A 11 -7.64 14.18 3.83
C VAL A 11 -6.40 13.83 4.64
N ASN A 12 -6.58 13.43 5.89
CA ASN A 12 -5.49 12.89 6.69
C ASN A 12 -5.10 11.52 6.11
N LEU A 13 -4.03 11.49 5.30
CA LEU A 13 -3.56 10.30 4.59
C LEU A 13 -3.11 9.18 5.53
N GLU A 14 -2.82 9.50 6.80
CA GLU A 14 -2.34 8.55 7.81
C GLU A 14 -3.46 7.63 8.34
N GLU A 15 -4.72 8.03 8.22
CA GLU A 15 -5.88 7.30 8.79
C GLU A 15 -6.74 6.57 7.76
N ILE A 16 -6.43 6.69 6.46
CA ILE A 16 -7.20 5.95 5.45
C ILE A 16 -6.79 4.49 5.47
N GLU A 17 -7.65 3.65 6.04
CA GLU A 17 -7.52 2.22 5.94
C GLU A 17 -7.59 1.75 4.48
N LEU A 18 -6.71 0.82 4.14
CA LEU A 18 -6.71 0.21 2.83
C LEU A 18 -7.94 -0.67 2.64
N GLN A 19 -8.53 -0.56 1.45
CA GLN A 19 -9.63 -1.41 1.05
C GLN A 19 -9.17 -2.88 1.03
N PRO A 20 -10.03 -3.86 1.38
CA PRO A 20 -9.68 -5.29 1.38
C PRO A 20 -9.07 -5.77 0.06
N ALA A 21 -9.59 -5.30 -1.07
CA ALA A 21 -9.07 -5.64 -2.38
C ALA A 21 -7.62 -5.13 -2.61
N SER A 22 -7.27 -3.97 -2.05
CA SER A 22 -5.91 -3.44 -2.12
C SER A 22 -4.92 -4.31 -1.34
N TRP A 23 -5.34 -4.82 -0.17
CA TRP A 23 -4.55 -5.80 0.59
C TRP A 23 -4.30 -7.08 -0.21
N ASP A 24 -5.34 -7.61 -0.87
CA ASP A 24 -5.21 -8.81 -1.70
C ASP A 24 -4.26 -8.60 -2.89
N ILE A 25 -4.35 -7.45 -3.56
CA ILE A 25 -3.48 -7.10 -4.68
C ILE A 25 -2.03 -6.99 -4.17
N TRP A 26 -1.81 -6.34 -3.03
CA TRP A 26 -0.47 -6.24 -2.44
C TRP A 26 0.13 -7.61 -2.15
N ASP A 27 -0.58 -8.50 -1.43
CA ASP A 27 -0.05 -9.84 -1.09
C ASP A 27 0.29 -10.68 -2.33
N LYS A 28 -0.48 -10.52 -3.41
CA LYS A 28 -0.32 -11.29 -4.65
C LYS A 28 0.72 -10.73 -5.62
N LYS A 29 0.92 -9.40 -5.67
CA LYS A 29 1.70 -8.75 -6.73
C LYS A 29 2.95 -8.01 -6.24
N TYR A 30 2.93 -7.51 -5.01
CA TYR A 30 3.97 -6.60 -4.52
C TYR A 30 4.71 -7.12 -3.29
N ARG A 31 4.07 -7.94 -2.46
CA ARG A 31 4.69 -8.54 -1.28
C ARG A 31 5.80 -9.49 -1.71
N LEU A 32 7.02 -9.25 -1.21
CA LEU A 32 8.16 -10.07 -1.55
C LEU A 32 8.03 -11.47 -0.95
N LYS A 33 8.17 -12.50 -1.79
CA LYS A 33 8.14 -13.92 -1.40
C LYS A 33 9.39 -14.64 -1.91
N SER A 34 9.87 -15.65 -1.18
CA SER A 34 11.00 -16.47 -1.58
C SER A 34 10.57 -17.42 -2.70
N LYS A 35 11.54 -18.07 -3.35
CA LYS A 35 11.26 -19.12 -4.34
C LYS A 35 10.41 -20.25 -3.77
N ASP A 36 10.56 -20.54 -2.48
CA ASP A 36 9.77 -21.55 -1.76
C ASP A 36 8.39 -21.02 -1.31
N GLY A 37 8.01 -19.80 -1.71
CA GLY A 37 6.72 -19.18 -1.39
C GLY A 37 6.63 -18.53 0.00
N ARG A 38 7.72 -18.52 0.79
CA ARG A 38 7.72 -17.88 2.11
C ARG A 38 7.64 -16.36 1.96
N THR A 39 6.78 -15.71 2.73
CA THR A 39 6.67 -14.24 2.71
C THR A 39 7.85 -13.60 3.43
N LEU A 40 8.60 -12.73 2.74
CA LEU A 40 9.71 -11.99 3.34
C LEU A 40 9.25 -10.67 3.97
N ASP A 41 8.32 -9.98 3.33
CA ASP A 41 7.73 -8.77 3.90
C ASP A 41 6.61 -9.18 4.87
N ALA A 42 6.70 -8.75 6.13
CA ALA A 42 5.68 -9.07 7.15
C ALA A 42 4.39 -8.27 6.92
N ASP A 43 4.51 -7.00 6.55
CA ASP A 43 3.44 -6.03 6.38
C ASP A 43 3.76 -5.04 5.25
N LEU A 44 2.75 -4.23 4.87
CA LEU A 44 2.91 -3.21 3.84
C LEU A 44 3.97 -2.15 4.20
N PRO A 45 4.02 -1.61 5.44
CA PRO A 45 5.10 -0.70 5.85
C PRO A 45 6.50 -1.31 5.68
N GLY A 46 6.66 -2.61 5.92
CA GLY A 46 7.89 -3.36 5.69
C GLY A 46 8.29 -3.36 4.23
N THR A 47 7.34 -3.61 3.31
CA THR A 47 7.56 -3.47 1.87
C THR A 47 8.05 -2.04 1.54
N CYS A 48 7.37 -1.01 2.03
CA CYS A 48 7.75 0.39 1.77
C CYS A 48 9.16 0.71 2.28
N ARG A 49 9.50 0.31 3.52
CA ARG A 49 10.85 0.52 4.08
C ARG A 49 11.94 -0.17 3.27
N ARG A 50 11.71 -1.40 2.81
CA ARG A 50 12.68 -2.13 1.98
C ARG A 50 12.91 -1.42 0.66
N VAL A 51 11.84 -0.99 -0.01
CA VAL A 51 11.93 -0.21 -1.24
C VAL A 51 12.67 1.11 -1.01
N ALA A 52 12.32 1.85 0.04
CA ALA A 52 13.00 3.09 0.39
C ALA A 52 14.51 2.89 0.60
N ARG A 53 14.92 1.83 1.33
CA ARG A 53 16.34 1.49 1.51
C ARG A 53 17.04 1.17 0.19
N ALA A 54 16.38 0.46 -0.71
CA ALA A 54 16.94 0.14 -2.03
C ALA A 54 17.07 1.38 -2.94
N LEU A 55 16.19 2.37 -2.76
CA LEU A 55 16.21 3.63 -3.51
C LEU A 55 17.14 4.68 -2.91
N ALA A 56 17.41 4.63 -1.61
CA ALA A 56 18.19 5.64 -0.90
C ALA A 56 19.67 5.70 -1.31
N GLY A 57 20.21 4.61 -1.89
CA GLY A 57 21.60 4.52 -2.34
C GLY A 57 22.57 4.23 -1.21
#